data_AF-A0A0Q8FSZ2-F1
#
_entry.id   AF-A0A0Q8FSZ2-F1
#
_cell.length_a   1.000
_cell.length_b   1.000
_cell.length_c   1.000
_cell.angle_alpha   90.00
_cell.angle_beta   90.00
_cell.angle_gamma   90.00
#
_symmetry.space_group_name_H-M   'P 1'
#
loop_
_entity.id
_entity.type
_entity.pdbx_description
1 polymer ?
#
loop_
_entity_poly.entity_id
_entity_poly.type
_entity_poly.pdbx_seq_one_letter_code
_entity_poly.pdbx_strand_id
1 'polypeptide(L)'
;MRINSFASKAGLSLTLFLTACGGGGGGGGESSGGASSSGASGASVQAVTLPSVITAEEASRLAKQASFGPTPALIDRIVALKSASAWIDEQFTLSNSTYADIAAKPVAMDFCSTSGLTGTALSNCSRDNFSAMPMAMRFYSNAVNNDDQLRQRVAFALSQIVVASDLQVHTTAGLATFNQILLSNAFGNYRDILAQTTLNPFMGAYLDMADSNKSSPNENYARELMQLFSIGTVLLYQDGTPKLGADNAVIATYTGAEVKDVARALSGWTFARFSGATATDSKKLDFSASMVAVPARFDTGAKTFLGKTVPDGATQQQNVDAVVDAVFNHPNTAPFISKRLIQQLVIANPSPAYVRRVSTVFANNGAGVRGDMKAVIKAILTDVEARGSAATPGKVKEPVLMLTSLGRGMGFKSDGFAFYYRDAVLGQMPFRAPSVFNFYPYDFPLPLGDGQVSPVSKLMATSTTMARHNLVWDWTMYGEQTRSEFQSHADMENATGTQLAWADWETLAADTDKLIDRVDLVFLNGTMTSAQRGSLTSAITAVKSADPVQQAHKRAQTALYIVASSPQFQVDR
;
A
#
# COMPACT_ATOMS: atom_id res chain seq x y z
N MET A 1 17.33 18.82 -29.94
CA MET A 1 17.98 17.64 -30.56
C MET A 1 16.86 16.65 -30.87
N ARG A 2 16.70 16.26 -32.15
CA ARG A 2 15.49 15.60 -32.69
C ARG A 2 15.20 14.25 -32.03
N ILE A 3 13.97 14.03 -31.57
CA ILE A 3 13.46 12.73 -31.13
C ILE A 3 12.51 12.24 -32.22
N ASN A 4 12.90 11.15 -32.89
CA ASN A 4 12.07 10.46 -33.88
C ASN A 4 11.07 9.55 -33.16
N SER A 5 9.82 9.68 -33.59
CA SER A 5 8.69 8.81 -33.32
C SER A 5 8.84 7.45 -34.00
N PHE A 6 8.65 6.36 -33.26
CA PHE A 6 8.29 5.06 -33.80
C PHE A 6 7.06 4.54 -33.07
N ALA A 7 5.93 4.57 -33.77
CA ALA A 7 4.76 3.79 -33.44
C ALA A 7 5.05 2.33 -33.81
N SER A 8 4.88 1.40 -32.86
CA SER A 8 4.77 -0.02 -33.15
C SER A 8 3.50 -0.55 -32.49
N LYS A 9 2.57 -0.98 -33.35
CA LYS A 9 1.46 -1.86 -32.96
C LYS A 9 2.05 -3.24 -32.72
N ALA A 10 2.01 -3.72 -31.48
CA ALA A 10 2.19 -5.13 -31.18
C ALA A 10 1.24 -5.49 -30.03
N GLY A 11 0.20 -6.25 -30.36
CA GLY A 11 -0.62 -6.92 -29.36
C GLY A 11 0.25 -7.93 -28.62
N LEU A 12 0.44 -7.72 -27.33
CA LEU A 12 1.14 -8.65 -26.46
C LEU A 12 0.12 -9.68 -25.97
N SER A 13 0.06 -10.84 -26.63
CA SER A 13 -0.52 -12.04 -26.02
C SER A 13 0.41 -12.49 -24.90
N LEU A 14 -0.11 -12.51 -23.68
CA LEU A 14 0.60 -12.95 -22.48
C LEU A 14 0.61 -14.48 -22.44
N THR A 15 1.66 -15.12 -22.95
CA THR A 15 1.86 -16.57 -22.81
C THR A 15 2.52 -16.86 -21.45
N LEU A 16 1.75 -17.34 -20.47
CA LEU A 16 2.29 -17.88 -19.22
C LEU A 16 2.90 -19.27 -19.50
N PHE A 17 4.20 -19.42 -19.26
CA PHE A 17 4.83 -20.73 -19.15
C PHE A 17 4.63 -21.28 -17.73
N LEU A 18 3.86 -22.37 -17.62
CA LEU A 18 3.92 -23.28 -16.47
C LEU A 18 5.04 -24.30 -16.70
N THR A 19 6.07 -24.30 -15.86
CA THR A 19 6.99 -25.42 -15.74
C THR A 19 6.49 -26.37 -14.66
N ALA A 20 5.86 -27.46 -15.09
CA ALA A 20 5.67 -28.66 -14.29
C ALA A 20 6.95 -29.50 -14.36
N CYS A 21 7.53 -29.87 -13.22
CA CYS A 21 8.53 -30.93 -13.15
C CYS A 21 7.94 -32.09 -12.34
N GLY A 22 7.66 -33.19 -13.04
CA GLY A 22 7.34 -34.48 -12.46
C GLY A 22 8.38 -35.52 -12.87
N GLY A 23 8.77 -36.35 -11.91
CA GLY A 23 9.10 -37.77 -12.12
C GLY A 23 10.57 -38.15 -12.28
N GLY A 24 11.07 -38.99 -11.36
CA GLY A 24 12.25 -39.83 -11.57
C GLY A 24 12.86 -40.36 -10.27
N GLY A 25 12.37 -41.50 -9.79
CA GLY A 25 12.84 -42.16 -8.57
C GLY A 25 14.00 -43.15 -8.75
N GLY A 26 14.47 -43.66 -7.61
CA GLY A 26 15.24 -44.91 -7.51
C GLY A 26 16.44 -44.85 -6.56
N GLY A 27 16.44 -45.68 -5.51
CA GLY A 27 17.67 -46.15 -4.86
C GLY A 27 17.60 -46.23 -3.33
N GLY A 28 17.44 -47.45 -2.80
CA GLY A 28 17.27 -47.75 -1.38
C GLY A 28 18.49 -47.46 -0.48
N GLY A 29 18.21 -47.44 0.82
CA GLY A 29 19.20 -47.34 1.89
C GLY A 29 18.52 -47.32 3.25
N GLU A 30 18.24 -48.51 3.79
CA GLU A 30 17.76 -48.72 5.15
C GLU A 30 18.75 -48.12 6.18
N SER A 31 18.24 -47.33 7.12
CA SER A 31 18.82 -47.28 8.46
C SER A 31 17.74 -46.93 9.49
N SER A 32 17.51 -47.89 10.37
CA SER A 32 16.65 -47.82 11.54
C SER A 32 17.23 -46.88 12.59
N GLY A 33 16.51 -45.81 12.93
CA GLY A 33 16.80 -44.95 14.07
C GLY A 33 15.50 -44.58 14.78
N GLY A 34 15.37 -44.97 16.05
CA GLY A 34 14.13 -45.01 16.81
C GLY A 34 13.43 -43.67 17.00
N ALA A 35 12.10 -43.72 16.96
CA ALA A 35 11.21 -42.62 17.30
C ALA A 35 11.26 -42.32 18.81
N SER A 36 11.80 -41.17 19.18
CA SER A 36 11.55 -40.55 20.47
C SER A 36 10.44 -39.50 20.31
N SER A 37 9.25 -39.84 20.78
CA SER A 37 8.11 -38.93 20.90
C SER A 37 8.39 -37.85 21.97
N SER A 38 8.89 -36.69 21.56
CA SER A 38 8.91 -35.50 22.43
C SER A 38 7.54 -34.82 22.35
N GLY A 39 6.76 -34.98 23.41
CA GLY A 39 5.46 -34.34 23.56
C GLY A 39 5.56 -32.82 23.45
N ALA A 40 4.60 -32.24 22.72
CA ALA A 40 4.40 -30.80 22.66
C ALA A 40 4.07 -30.28 24.07
N SER A 41 5.03 -29.65 24.72
CA SER A 41 4.79 -28.83 25.90
C SER A 41 3.95 -27.63 25.47
N GLY A 42 2.68 -27.61 25.88
CA GLY A 42 1.82 -26.44 25.75
C GLY A 42 2.47 -25.27 26.46
N ALA A 43 3.01 -24.32 25.70
CA ALA A 43 3.43 -23.04 26.23
C ALA A 43 2.19 -22.32 26.74
N SER A 44 2.09 -22.17 28.06
CA SER A 44 1.14 -21.28 28.70
C SER A 44 1.31 -19.88 28.11
N VAL A 45 0.27 -19.36 27.47
CA VAL A 45 0.21 -17.97 27.00
C VAL A 45 0.27 -17.09 28.24
N GLN A 46 1.45 -16.57 28.57
CA GLN A 46 1.55 -15.48 29.53
C GLN A 46 0.70 -14.33 29.00
N ALA A 47 -0.26 -13.89 29.80
CA ALA A 47 -1.05 -12.70 29.49
C ALA A 47 -0.08 -11.51 29.41
N VAL A 48 0.21 -11.05 28.20
CA VAL A 48 0.96 -9.82 28.00
C VAL A 48 0.09 -8.67 28.46
N THR A 49 0.38 -8.11 29.63
CA THR A 49 -0.27 -6.89 30.12
C THR A 49 0.28 -5.71 29.32
N LEU A 50 -0.57 -5.10 28.50
CA LEU A 50 -0.25 -3.85 27.84
C LEU A 50 -0.10 -2.73 28.88
N PRO A 51 0.85 -1.79 28.72
CA PRO A 51 0.99 -0.67 29.64
C PRO A 51 -0.28 0.17 29.68
N SER A 52 -0.61 0.68 30.87
CA SER A 52 -1.84 1.46 31.11
C SER A 52 -1.77 2.88 30.55
N VAL A 53 -0.58 3.38 30.23
CA VAL A 53 -0.33 4.69 29.61
C VAL A 53 0.71 4.52 28.51
N ILE A 54 0.42 5.05 27.32
CA ILE A 54 1.35 5.01 26.19
C ILE A 54 2.57 5.91 26.45
N THR A 55 3.76 5.33 26.33
CA THR A 55 5.04 6.06 26.41
C THR A 55 5.34 6.81 25.11
N ALA A 56 6.34 7.71 25.12
CA ALA A 56 6.76 8.42 23.92
C ALA A 56 7.32 7.46 22.86
N GLU A 57 8.05 6.43 23.29
CA GLU A 57 8.63 5.39 22.44
C GLU A 57 7.53 4.56 21.77
N GLU A 58 6.50 4.18 22.54
CA GLU A 58 5.35 3.45 22.02
C GLU A 58 4.49 4.31 21.09
N ALA A 59 4.36 5.61 21.39
CA ALA A 59 3.69 6.58 20.54
C ALA A 59 4.44 6.77 19.22
N SER A 60 5.77 6.89 19.25
CA SER A 60 6.61 6.91 18.05
C SER A 60 6.46 5.63 17.22
N ARG A 61 6.48 4.46 17.88
CA ARG A 61 6.24 3.18 17.22
C ARG A 61 4.85 3.10 16.59
N LEU A 62 3.80 3.56 17.28
CA LEU A 62 2.44 3.62 16.74
C LEU A 62 2.42 4.53 15.51
N ALA A 63 3.03 5.72 15.59
CA ALA A 63 3.12 6.64 14.46
C ALA A 63 3.84 6.00 13.25
N LYS A 64 4.95 5.28 13.45
CA LYS A 64 5.63 4.55 12.36
C LYS A 64 4.72 3.55 11.63
N GLN A 65 3.88 2.84 12.37
CA GLN A 65 3.00 1.81 11.82
C GLN A 65 1.72 2.40 11.20
N ALA A 66 1.19 3.47 11.81
CA ALA A 66 -0.14 4.00 11.53
C ALA A 66 -0.14 5.31 10.71
N SER A 67 1.02 5.90 10.41
CA SER A 67 1.15 7.13 9.61
C SER A 67 2.18 6.97 8.49
N PHE A 68 2.44 8.05 7.75
CA PHE A 68 3.55 8.13 6.79
C PHE A 68 4.89 8.50 7.44
N GLY A 69 4.96 8.55 8.76
CA GLY A 69 6.17 8.94 9.49
C GLY A 69 5.87 9.67 10.79
N PRO A 70 6.61 9.39 11.88
CA PRO A 70 6.51 10.16 13.10
C PRO A 70 6.93 11.62 12.89
N THR A 71 6.28 12.51 13.62
CA THR A 71 6.74 13.88 13.86
C THR A 71 6.73 14.11 15.38
N PRO A 72 7.50 15.07 15.91
CA PRO A 72 7.45 15.41 17.33
C PRO A 72 6.02 15.72 17.80
N ALA A 73 5.29 16.57 17.06
CA ALA A 73 3.91 16.93 17.39
C ALA A 73 2.95 15.73 17.36
N LEU A 74 3.15 14.77 16.44
CA LEU A 74 2.32 13.57 16.38
C LEU A 74 2.57 12.65 17.59
N ILE A 75 3.83 12.48 17.98
CA ILE A 75 4.21 11.71 19.17
C ILE A 75 3.61 12.35 20.42
N ASP A 76 3.77 13.66 20.59
CA ASP A 76 3.23 14.42 21.71
C ASP A 76 1.70 14.32 21.77
N ARG A 77 1.01 14.37 20.61
CA ARG A 77 -0.44 14.20 20.55
C ARG A 77 -0.89 12.83 21.04
N ILE A 78 -0.21 11.77 20.61
CA ILE A 78 -0.53 10.39 21.04
C ILE A 78 -0.30 10.24 22.54
N VAL A 79 0.81 10.76 23.07
CA VAL A 79 1.11 10.74 24.51
C VAL A 79 0.06 11.52 25.31
N ALA A 80 -0.35 12.70 24.83
CA ALA A 80 -1.36 13.52 25.48
C ALA A 80 -2.73 12.81 25.58
N LEU A 81 -3.07 11.98 24.59
CA LEU A 81 -4.28 11.15 24.60
C LEU A 81 -4.15 9.90 25.48
N LYS A 82 -2.93 9.57 25.95
CA LYS A 82 -2.58 8.46 26.86
C LYS A 82 -2.88 7.05 26.35
N SER A 83 -3.50 6.91 25.18
CA SER A 83 -3.97 5.63 24.64
C SER A 83 -3.86 5.59 23.11
N ALA A 84 -3.28 4.49 22.60
CA ALA A 84 -3.28 4.19 21.16
C ALA A 84 -4.71 4.16 20.60
N SER A 85 -5.64 3.55 21.33
CA SER A 85 -7.06 3.49 20.96
C SER A 85 -7.65 4.89 20.83
N ALA A 86 -7.38 5.79 21.78
CA ALA A 86 -7.94 7.14 21.75
C ALA A 86 -7.44 7.95 20.54
N TRP A 87 -6.16 7.82 20.21
CA TRP A 87 -5.61 8.45 18.99
C TRP A 87 -6.20 7.85 17.71
N ILE A 88 -6.37 6.52 17.65
CA ILE A 88 -7.02 5.86 16.51
C ILE A 88 -8.47 6.36 16.34
N ASP A 89 -9.21 6.50 17.45
CA ASP A 89 -10.59 7.01 17.43
C ASP A 89 -10.64 8.46 16.95
N GLU A 90 -9.70 9.30 17.35
CA GLU A 90 -9.53 10.67 16.81
C GLU A 90 -9.28 10.64 15.31
N GLN A 91 -8.35 9.81 14.83
CA GLN A 91 -8.02 9.70 13.41
C GLN A 91 -9.21 9.25 12.55
N PHE A 92 -10.13 8.43 13.09
CA PHE A 92 -11.35 8.03 12.39
C PHE A 92 -12.31 9.19 12.09
N THR A 93 -12.12 10.34 12.74
CA THR A 93 -12.92 11.55 12.52
C THR A 93 -12.32 12.49 11.46
N LEU A 94 -11.04 12.33 11.11
CA LEU A 94 -10.35 13.21 10.18
C LEU A 94 -10.57 12.78 8.72
N SER A 95 -10.65 13.76 7.82
CA SER A 95 -10.95 13.54 6.38
C SER A 95 -10.44 14.67 5.48
N ASN A 96 -9.27 15.23 5.80
CA ASN A 96 -8.72 16.40 5.13
C ASN A 96 -8.14 16.08 3.75
N SER A 97 -7.75 14.84 3.48
CA SER A 97 -7.26 14.41 2.17
C SER A 97 -8.38 13.98 1.23
N THR A 98 -8.22 14.33 -0.04
CA THR A 98 -9.11 13.94 -1.13
C THR A 98 -8.37 13.90 -2.47
N TYR A 99 -8.93 13.14 -3.41
CA TYR A 99 -8.63 13.14 -4.84
C TYR A 99 -9.87 13.54 -5.67
N ALA A 100 -10.97 13.92 -5.02
CA ALA A 100 -12.23 14.23 -5.70
C ALA A 100 -12.11 15.44 -6.64
N ASP A 101 -11.24 16.40 -6.32
CA ASP A 101 -10.92 17.55 -7.17
C ASP A 101 -10.27 17.14 -8.50
N ILE A 102 -9.41 16.11 -8.47
CA ILE A 102 -8.77 15.54 -9.65
C ILE A 102 -9.76 14.65 -10.41
N ALA A 103 -10.55 13.84 -9.70
CA ALA A 103 -11.57 12.98 -10.28
C ALA A 103 -12.67 13.78 -11.01
N ALA A 104 -12.99 14.99 -10.53
CA ALA A 104 -14.00 15.87 -11.09
C ALA A 104 -13.56 16.64 -12.36
N LYS A 105 -12.32 16.41 -12.84
CA LYS A 105 -11.79 17.01 -14.08
C LYS A 105 -11.54 15.95 -15.17
N PRO A 106 -12.53 15.10 -15.52
CA PRO A 106 -12.30 14.07 -16.53
C PRO A 106 -12.25 14.69 -17.93
N VAL A 107 -11.42 14.12 -18.80
CA VAL A 107 -11.32 14.53 -20.20
C VAL A 107 -11.41 13.32 -21.13
N ALA A 108 -11.89 13.55 -22.35
CA ALA A 108 -11.91 12.53 -23.39
C ALA A 108 -10.47 12.09 -23.77
N MET A 109 -10.30 10.85 -24.23
CA MET A 109 -8.97 10.28 -24.54
C MET A 109 -8.23 11.03 -25.66
N ASP A 110 -8.95 11.74 -26.52
CA ASP A 110 -8.38 12.55 -27.60
C ASP A 110 -8.22 14.04 -27.24
N PHE A 111 -8.52 14.44 -25.98
CA PHE A 111 -8.56 15.83 -25.53
C PHE A 111 -7.33 16.64 -25.97
N CYS A 112 -6.14 16.32 -25.46
CA CYS A 112 -4.93 17.10 -25.76
C CYS A 112 -4.60 17.15 -27.26
N SER A 113 -4.87 16.08 -28.00
CA SER A 113 -4.61 16.01 -29.45
C SER A 113 -5.60 16.85 -30.28
N THR A 114 -6.80 17.10 -29.75
CA THR A 114 -7.85 17.90 -30.40
C THR A 114 -7.89 19.35 -29.93
N SER A 115 -7.14 19.69 -28.88
CA SER A 115 -7.06 21.05 -28.32
C SER A 115 -6.17 22.02 -29.11
N GLY A 116 -5.57 21.61 -30.23
CA GLY A 116 -4.67 22.46 -31.03
C GLY A 116 -3.35 22.80 -30.33
N LEU A 117 -2.99 22.08 -29.26
CA LEU A 117 -1.77 22.31 -28.48
C LEU A 117 -0.54 21.77 -29.20
N THR A 118 0.60 22.43 -29.02
CA THR A 118 1.90 22.00 -29.57
C THR A 118 3.03 22.19 -28.55
N GLY A 119 4.19 21.57 -28.80
CA GLY A 119 5.40 21.73 -27.98
C GLY A 119 5.18 21.44 -26.49
N THR A 120 5.64 22.35 -25.64
CA THR A 120 5.51 22.24 -24.17
C THR A 120 4.05 22.23 -23.71
N ALA A 121 3.16 22.98 -24.36
CA ALA A 121 1.75 23.02 -23.96
C ALA A 121 1.06 21.65 -24.15
N LEU A 122 1.37 20.95 -25.24
CA LEU A 122 0.88 19.58 -25.48
C LEU A 122 1.46 18.59 -24.46
N SER A 123 2.74 18.74 -24.14
CA SER A 123 3.43 17.89 -23.15
C SER A 123 2.82 18.07 -21.75
N ASN A 124 2.56 19.32 -21.36
CA ASN A 124 1.93 19.64 -20.07
C ASN A 124 0.50 19.11 -20.02
N CYS A 125 -0.31 19.31 -21.08
CA CYS A 125 -1.65 18.73 -21.14
C CYS A 125 -1.63 17.21 -20.96
N SER A 126 -0.69 16.52 -21.62
CA SER A 126 -0.56 15.06 -21.54
C SER A 126 -0.16 14.60 -20.14
N ARG A 127 0.82 15.29 -19.52
CA ARG A 127 1.22 15.05 -18.13
C ARG A 127 0.06 15.26 -17.16
N ASP A 128 -0.69 16.34 -17.32
CA ASP A 128 -1.72 16.75 -16.35
C ASP A 128 -2.96 15.83 -16.43
N ASN A 129 -3.30 15.31 -17.61
CA ASN A 129 -4.55 14.55 -17.81
C ASN A 129 -4.36 13.04 -18.02
N PHE A 130 -3.17 12.60 -18.42
CA PHE A 130 -2.91 11.20 -18.80
C PHE A 130 -1.63 10.65 -18.18
N SER A 131 -1.31 11.06 -16.95
CA SER A 131 -0.20 10.47 -16.19
C SER A 131 -0.51 10.40 -14.70
N ALA A 132 0.18 9.51 -13.98
CA ALA A 132 0.10 9.47 -12.52
C ALA A 132 0.67 10.70 -11.80
N MET A 133 1.39 11.61 -12.48
CA MET A 133 2.16 12.66 -11.81
C MET A 133 1.32 13.57 -10.89
N PRO A 134 0.18 14.14 -11.32
CA PRO A 134 -0.64 14.97 -10.42
C PRO A 134 -1.16 14.19 -9.20
N MET A 135 -1.51 12.92 -9.41
CA MET A 135 -1.95 12.02 -8.34
C MET A 135 -0.82 11.71 -7.36
N ALA A 136 0.38 11.38 -7.85
CA ALA A 136 1.56 11.09 -7.03
C ALA A 136 2.00 12.31 -6.22
N MET A 137 2.01 13.50 -6.82
CA MET A 137 2.26 14.75 -6.10
C MET A 137 1.22 14.98 -5.00
N ARG A 138 -0.08 14.85 -5.31
CA ARG A 138 -1.15 14.97 -4.30
C ARG A 138 -1.01 13.95 -3.18
N PHE A 139 -0.65 12.70 -3.50
CA PHE A 139 -0.39 11.64 -2.52
C PHE A 139 0.72 12.05 -1.55
N TYR A 140 1.88 12.50 -2.05
CA TYR A 140 2.98 12.89 -1.19
C TYR A 140 2.71 14.18 -0.41
N SER A 141 2.04 15.16 -1.03
CA SER A 141 1.63 16.39 -0.33
C SER A 141 0.70 16.07 0.84
N ASN A 142 -0.31 15.22 0.63
CA ASN A 142 -1.20 14.74 1.68
C ASN A 142 -0.42 13.98 2.77
N ALA A 143 0.46 13.05 2.37
CA ALA A 143 1.23 12.22 3.28
C ALA A 143 2.14 13.06 4.18
N VAL A 144 2.74 14.13 3.66
CA VAL A 144 3.67 14.99 4.41
C VAL A 144 2.95 16.05 5.23
N ASN A 145 1.87 16.64 4.73
CA ASN A 145 1.29 17.84 5.31
C ASN A 145 0.04 17.62 6.18
N ASN A 146 -0.82 16.65 5.85
CA ASN A 146 -2.15 16.54 6.45
C ASN A 146 -2.17 15.66 7.71
N ASP A 147 -3.18 15.86 8.55
CA ASP A 147 -3.32 15.21 9.86
C ASP A 147 -4.12 13.89 9.84
N ASP A 148 -4.87 13.60 8.77
CA ASP A 148 -5.66 12.37 8.59
C ASP A 148 -4.79 11.16 8.16
N GLN A 149 -3.65 11.02 8.84
CA GLN A 149 -2.58 10.09 8.52
C GLN A 149 -3.04 8.64 8.45
N LEU A 150 -3.85 8.19 9.42
CA LEU A 150 -4.30 6.79 9.44
C LEU A 150 -5.19 6.47 8.22
N ARG A 151 -6.04 7.41 7.79
CA ARG A 151 -6.92 7.22 6.63
C ARG A 151 -6.10 7.02 5.37
N GLN A 152 -5.13 7.90 5.15
CA GLN A 152 -4.23 7.81 4.01
C GLN A 152 -3.38 6.54 4.07
N ARG A 153 -2.89 6.15 5.25
CA ARG A 153 -2.05 4.96 5.44
C ARG A 153 -2.81 3.66 5.16
N VAL A 154 -4.08 3.58 5.57
CA VAL A 154 -4.97 2.45 5.27
C VAL A 154 -5.34 2.43 3.79
N ALA A 155 -5.65 3.58 3.19
CA ALA A 155 -5.90 3.67 1.74
C ALA A 155 -4.70 3.20 0.91
N PHE A 156 -3.48 3.57 1.33
CA PHE A 156 -2.24 3.08 0.73
C PHE A 156 -2.07 1.56 0.91
N ALA A 157 -2.36 1.01 2.08
CA ALA A 157 -2.32 -0.45 2.27
C ALA A 157 -3.35 -1.18 1.38
N LEU A 158 -4.56 -0.61 1.24
CA LEU A 158 -5.62 -1.14 0.38
C LEU A 158 -5.23 -1.09 -1.10
N SER A 159 -4.52 -0.06 -1.58
CA SER A 159 -4.08 0.00 -2.99
C SER A 159 -3.01 -1.04 -3.34
N GLN A 160 -2.39 -1.65 -2.34
CA GLN A 160 -1.50 -2.81 -2.51
C GLN A 160 -2.23 -4.16 -2.45
N ILE A 161 -3.51 -4.14 -2.09
CA ILE A 161 -4.40 -5.30 -2.05
C ILE A 161 -5.30 -5.31 -3.28
N VAL A 162 -6.02 -4.22 -3.52
CA VAL A 162 -6.85 -3.94 -4.67
C VAL A 162 -6.04 -3.09 -5.64
N VAL A 163 -5.32 -3.75 -6.53
CA VAL A 163 -4.27 -3.13 -7.36
C VAL A 163 -4.85 -2.66 -8.71
N ALA A 164 -4.56 -1.41 -9.06
CA ALA A 164 -4.70 -0.87 -10.41
C ALA A 164 -3.50 0.04 -10.73
N SER A 165 -3.18 0.23 -12.02
CA SER A 165 -1.94 0.90 -12.43
C SER A 165 -2.10 1.85 -13.61
N ASP A 166 -1.52 3.04 -13.45
CA ASP A 166 -1.33 4.01 -14.53
C ASP A 166 -0.39 3.50 -15.62
N LEU A 167 0.41 2.46 -15.38
CA LEU A 167 1.25 1.86 -16.43
C LEU A 167 0.46 1.18 -17.54
N GLN A 168 -0.81 0.85 -17.29
CA GLN A 168 -1.70 0.21 -18.26
C GLN A 168 -2.89 1.10 -18.65
N VAL A 169 -3.38 1.93 -17.72
CA VAL A 169 -4.52 2.81 -17.96
C VAL A 169 -4.10 4.26 -17.71
N HIS A 170 -3.83 5.00 -18.79
CA HIS A 170 -3.30 6.36 -18.72
C HIS A 170 -4.42 7.39 -18.63
N THR A 171 -4.94 7.66 -17.43
CA THR A 171 -5.90 8.75 -17.18
C THR A 171 -5.81 9.23 -15.74
N THR A 172 -5.48 10.51 -15.55
CA THR A 172 -5.33 11.11 -14.22
C THR A 172 -6.65 11.09 -13.45
N ALA A 173 -7.76 11.48 -14.08
CA ALA A 173 -9.08 11.52 -13.45
C ALA A 173 -9.64 10.11 -13.15
N GLY A 174 -9.40 9.14 -14.04
CA GLY A 174 -9.80 7.74 -13.78
C GLY A 174 -9.03 7.14 -12.62
N LEU A 175 -7.71 7.37 -12.57
CA LEU A 175 -6.87 6.95 -11.46
C LEU A 175 -7.31 7.60 -10.15
N ALA A 176 -7.65 8.89 -10.17
CA ALA A 176 -8.21 9.62 -9.02
C ALA A 176 -9.52 9.02 -8.54
N THR A 177 -10.46 8.73 -9.46
CA THR A 177 -11.76 8.13 -9.15
C THR A 177 -11.60 6.78 -8.45
N PHE A 178 -10.70 5.92 -8.95
CA PHE A 178 -10.40 4.64 -8.32
C PHE A 178 -9.78 4.80 -6.92
N ASN A 179 -8.74 5.62 -6.77
CA ASN A 179 -8.07 5.77 -5.48
C ASN A 179 -8.93 6.53 -4.45
N GLN A 180 -9.88 7.36 -4.90
CA GLN A 180 -10.86 7.98 -4.02
C GLN A 180 -11.77 6.93 -3.35
N ILE A 181 -12.11 5.82 -4.02
CA ILE A 181 -12.86 4.71 -3.41
C ILE A 181 -12.09 4.16 -2.21
N LEU A 182 -10.80 3.91 -2.36
CA LEU A 182 -9.95 3.37 -1.30
C LEU A 182 -9.82 4.35 -0.13
N LEU A 183 -9.68 5.65 -0.42
CA LEU A 183 -9.56 6.69 0.60
C LEU A 183 -10.87 6.92 1.38
N SER A 184 -12.00 6.99 0.67
CA SER A 184 -13.32 7.16 1.28
C SER A 184 -13.69 5.95 2.16
N ASN A 185 -13.41 4.74 1.68
CA ASN A 185 -13.78 3.49 2.36
C ASN A 185 -12.69 2.92 3.27
N ALA A 186 -11.57 3.64 3.49
CA ALA A 186 -10.50 3.22 4.40
C ALA A 186 -11.03 2.84 5.80
N PHE A 187 -12.11 3.49 6.24
CA PHE A 187 -12.81 3.25 7.50
C PHE A 187 -14.28 2.83 7.30
N GLY A 188 -14.63 2.35 6.11
CA GLY A 188 -15.97 1.90 5.74
C GLY A 188 -16.14 0.40 5.91
N ASN A 189 -16.90 -0.22 5.00
CA ASN A 189 -17.04 -1.67 4.93
C ASN A 189 -16.21 -2.25 3.77
N TYR A 190 -15.54 -3.39 3.98
CA TYR A 190 -14.77 -4.04 2.92
C TYR A 190 -15.64 -4.47 1.73
N ARG A 191 -16.91 -4.81 1.96
CA ARG A 191 -17.87 -5.10 0.88
C ARG A 191 -18.05 -3.92 -0.07
N ASP A 192 -18.07 -2.70 0.46
CA ASP A 192 -18.27 -1.48 -0.33
C ASP A 192 -17.06 -1.20 -1.22
N ILE A 193 -15.85 -1.50 -0.73
CA ILE A 193 -14.62 -1.44 -1.53
C ILE A 193 -14.73 -2.38 -2.74
N LEU A 194 -15.13 -3.63 -2.52
CA LEU A 194 -15.30 -4.61 -3.60
C LEU A 194 -16.39 -4.16 -4.58
N ALA A 195 -17.57 -3.78 -4.08
CA ALA A 195 -18.69 -3.35 -4.91
C ALA A 195 -18.35 -2.13 -5.79
N GLN A 196 -17.80 -1.07 -5.20
CA GLN A 196 -17.46 0.16 -5.93
C GLN A 196 -16.31 -0.08 -6.92
N THR A 197 -15.36 -0.94 -6.57
CA THR A 197 -14.25 -1.31 -7.47
C THR A 197 -14.73 -2.10 -8.68
N THR A 198 -15.69 -3.02 -8.51
CA THR A 198 -16.21 -3.87 -9.61
C THR A 198 -16.73 -3.07 -10.79
N LEU A 199 -17.45 -1.98 -10.54
CA LEU A 199 -18.02 -1.13 -11.59
C LEU A 199 -17.23 0.16 -11.84
N ASN A 200 -16.03 0.29 -11.27
CA ASN A 200 -15.16 1.43 -11.53
C ASN A 200 -14.54 1.31 -12.94
N PRO A 201 -14.62 2.34 -13.79
CA PRO A 201 -14.13 2.26 -15.18
C PRO A 201 -12.62 2.10 -15.28
N PHE A 202 -11.82 2.66 -14.35
CA PHE A 202 -10.36 2.50 -14.36
C PHE A 202 -9.97 1.05 -14.09
N MET A 203 -10.61 0.42 -13.10
CA MET A 203 -10.44 -1.01 -12.83
C MET A 203 -10.97 -1.88 -13.98
N GLY A 204 -12.12 -1.50 -14.56
CA GLY A 204 -12.70 -2.18 -15.70
C GLY A 204 -11.78 -2.19 -16.93
N ALA A 205 -11.05 -1.10 -17.18
CA ALA A 205 -9.99 -1.05 -18.19
C ALA A 205 -8.76 -1.86 -17.79
N TYR A 206 -8.34 -1.80 -16.52
CA TYR A 206 -7.11 -2.44 -16.04
C TYR A 206 -7.17 -3.97 -16.11
N LEU A 207 -8.34 -4.55 -15.83
CA LEU A 207 -8.55 -6.01 -15.81
C LEU A 207 -9.52 -6.48 -16.89
N ASP A 208 -9.69 -5.70 -17.96
CA ASP A 208 -10.47 -6.03 -19.15
C ASP A 208 -11.92 -6.50 -18.87
N MET A 209 -12.52 -6.01 -17.78
CA MET A 209 -13.95 -6.23 -17.50
C MET A 209 -14.82 -5.32 -18.38
N ALA A 210 -14.35 -4.11 -18.65
CA ALA A 210 -15.02 -3.22 -19.57
C ALA A 210 -15.01 -3.83 -20.99
N ASP A 211 -16.16 -3.82 -21.64
CA ASP A 211 -16.42 -4.43 -22.95
C ASP A 211 -16.32 -5.97 -23.01
N SER A 212 -16.14 -6.65 -21.87
CA SER A 212 -16.30 -8.11 -21.76
C SER A 212 -17.71 -8.54 -22.19
N ASN A 213 -17.84 -9.65 -22.93
CA ASN A 213 -19.09 -10.07 -23.54
C ASN A 213 -19.38 -11.57 -23.34
N LYS A 214 -20.66 -11.93 -23.40
CA LYS A 214 -21.18 -13.28 -23.18
C LYS A 214 -20.61 -14.38 -24.08
N SER A 215 -20.15 -14.04 -25.29
CA SER A 215 -19.62 -15.04 -26.23
C SER A 215 -18.20 -15.48 -25.87
N SER A 216 -17.45 -14.61 -25.20
CA SER A 216 -16.10 -14.89 -24.70
C SER A 216 -15.82 -14.02 -23.47
N PRO A 217 -16.41 -14.34 -22.30
CA PRO A 217 -16.22 -13.54 -21.10
C PRO A 217 -14.75 -13.50 -20.67
N ASN A 218 -14.23 -12.30 -20.40
CA ASN A 218 -12.86 -12.14 -19.93
C ASN A 218 -12.76 -12.55 -18.45
N GLU A 219 -11.83 -13.47 -18.14
CA GLU A 219 -11.64 -14.04 -16.79
C GLU A 219 -10.73 -13.21 -15.88
N ASN A 220 -10.04 -12.18 -16.38
CA ASN A 220 -9.01 -11.44 -15.64
C ASN A 220 -9.58 -10.83 -14.35
N TYR A 221 -10.58 -9.95 -14.45
CA TYR A 221 -11.20 -9.36 -13.25
C TYR A 221 -11.79 -10.40 -12.31
N ALA A 222 -12.47 -11.43 -12.83
CA ALA A 222 -13.04 -12.51 -12.02
C ALA A 222 -11.96 -13.24 -11.20
N ARG A 223 -10.81 -13.53 -11.82
CA ARG A 223 -9.67 -14.16 -11.17
C ARG A 223 -9.05 -13.26 -10.12
N GLU A 224 -8.76 -12.00 -10.44
CA GLU A 224 -8.14 -11.07 -9.50
C GLU A 224 -9.04 -10.74 -8.30
N LEU A 225 -10.35 -10.57 -8.54
CA LEU A 225 -11.33 -10.37 -7.48
C LEU A 225 -11.25 -11.49 -6.45
N MET A 226 -11.20 -12.75 -6.89
CA MET A 226 -11.10 -13.91 -6.01
C MET A 226 -9.70 -14.06 -5.42
N GLN A 227 -8.66 -14.09 -6.25
CA GLN A 227 -7.32 -14.50 -5.84
C GLN A 227 -6.54 -13.41 -5.10
N LEU A 228 -6.74 -12.13 -5.44
CA LEU A 228 -6.00 -11.01 -4.85
C LEU A 228 -6.89 -10.14 -3.96
N PHE A 229 -8.13 -9.86 -4.34
CA PHE A 229 -8.91 -8.84 -3.65
C PHE A 229 -9.75 -9.41 -2.49
N SER A 230 -9.92 -10.72 -2.39
CA SER A 230 -10.84 -11.30 -1.39
C SER A 230 -10.37 -12.61 -0.78
N ILE A 231 -10.44 -13.71 -1.52
CA ILE A 231 -10.38 -15.06 -0.94
C ILE A 231 -9.01 -15.72 -1.08
N GLY A 232 -8.05 -15.18 -1.83
CA GLY A 232 -6.77 -15.86 -2.00
C GLY A 232 -6.89 -17.15 -2.83
N THR A 233 -5.78 -17.85 -3.06
CA THR A 233 -5.75 -19.11 -3.81
C THR A 233 -5.77 -20.36 -2.92
N VAL A 234 -5.44 -20.19 -1.63
CA VAL A 234 -5.31 -21.28 -0.66
C VAL A 234 -6.34 -21.10 0.45
N LEU A 235 -7.08 -22.16 0.75
CA LEU A 235 -8.07 -22.17 1.82
C LEU A 235 -7.35 -22.15 3.18
N LEU A 236 -7.79 -21.28 4.07
CA LEU A 236 -7.15 -20.99 5.35
C LEU A 236 -8.09 -21.33 6.52
N TYR A 237 -7.49 -21.65 7.65
CA TYR A 237 -8.14 -21.51 8.94
C TYR A 237 -8.26 -20.03 9.32
N GLN A 238 -9.05 -19.73 10.35
CA GLN A 238 -9.28 -18.38 10.83
C GLN A 238 -7.98 -17.68 11.29
N ASP A 239 -6.97 -18.45 11.69
CA ASP A 239 -5.64 -17.96 12.05
C ASP A 239 -4.69 -17.76 10.85
N GLY A 240 -5.19 -17.90 9.64
CA GLY A 240 -4.41 -17.69 8.41
C GLY A 240 -3.44 -18.82 8.07
N THR A 241 -3.47 -19.95 8.79
CA THR A 241 -2.72 -21.15 8.41
C THR A 241 -3.42 -21.91 7.29
N PRO A 242 -2.69 -22.53 6.34
CA PRO A 242 -3.29 -23.30 5.26
C PRO A 242 -4.09 -24.51 5.76
N LYS A 243 -5.24 -24.78 5.15
CA LYS A 243 -5.93 -26.06 5.27
C LYS A 243 -5.30 -27.05 4.31
N LEU A 244 -4.97 -28.23 4.84
CA LEU A 244 -4.37 -29.31 4.09
C LEU A 244 -5.40 -30.42 3.84
N GLY A 245 -5.34 -31.02 2.65
CA GLY A 245 -6.08 -32.22 2.29
C GLY A 245 -5.50 -33.47 2.94
N ALA A 246 -6.12 -34.62 2.67
CA ALA A 246 -5.66 -35.92 3.18
C ALA A 246 -4.25 -36.32 2.70
N ASP A 247 -3.79 -35.69 1.61
CA ASP A 247 -2.46 -35.87 0.98
C ASP A 247 -1.43 -34.83 1.47
N ASN A 248 -1.75 -34.03 2.48
CA ASN A 248 -0.97 -32.88 2.95
C ASN A 248 -0.79 -31.75 1.91
N ALA A 249 -1.53 -31.76 0.79
CA ALA A 249 -1.51 -30.66 -0.16
C ALA A 249 -2.44 -29.52 0.30
N VAL A 250 -2.12 -28.29 -0.08
CA VAL A 250 -3.00 -27.14 0.17
C VAL A 250 -4.31 -27.26 -0.61
N ILE A 251 -5.42 -26.89 0.02
CA ILE A 251 -6.74 -26.90 -0.62
C ILE A 251 -6.97 -25.56 -1.34
N ALA A 252 -7.39 -25.60 -2.61
CA ALA A 252 -7.73 -24.39 -3.36
C ALA A 252 -9.06 -23.77 -2.88
N THR A 253 -9.19 -22.45 -2.98
CA THR A 253 -10.39 -21.69 -2.58
C THR A 253 -11.51 -21.69 -3.63
N TYR A 254 -11.15 -21.91 -4.89
CA TYR A 254 -12.05 -21.92 -6.03
C TYR A 254 -11.48 -22.80 -7.15
N THR A 255 -12.33 -23.14 -8.11
CA THR A 255 -11.98 -23.90 -9.31
C THR A 255 -11.96 -23.02 -10.55
N GLY A 256 -11.34 -23.49 -11.65
CA GLY A 256 -11.39 -22.79 -12.92
C GLY A 256 -12.80 -22.66 -13.52
N ALA A 257 -13.73 -23.57 -13.18
CA ALA A 257 -15.12 -23.47 -13.59
C ALA A 257 -15.83 -22.29 -12.91
N GLU A 258 -15.55 -22.07 -11.62
CA GLU A 258 -16.11 -20.94 -10.89
C GLU A 258 -15.57 -19.59 -11.38
N VAL A 259 -14.29 -19.52 -11.80
CA VAL A 259 -13.74 -18.33 -12.48
C VAL A 259 -14.56 -17.99 -13.73
N LYS A 260 -14.90 -19.00 -14.55
CA LYS A 260 -15.71 -18.81 -15.75
C LYS A 260 -17.12 -18.33 -15.42
N ASP A 261 -17.76 -18.90 -14.41
CA ASP A 261 -19.11 -18.49 -14.02
C ASP A 261 -19.16 -17.09 -13.41
N VAL A 262 -18.13 -16.69 -12.66
CA VAL A 262 -17.96 -15.30 -12.21
C VAL A 262 -17.71 -14.37 -13.40
N ALA A 263 -16.87 -14.76 -14.36
CA ALA A 263 -16.64 -13.97 -15.58
C ALA A 263 -17.92 -13.79 -16.39
N ARG A 264 -18.75 -14.83 -16.50
CA ARG A 264 -20.10 -14.75 -17.11
C ARG A 264 -21.00 -13.79 -16.34
N ALA A 265 -21.01 -13.85 -14.99
CA ALA A 265 -21.78 -12.95 -14.12
C ALA A 265 -21.41 -11.47 -14.32
N LEU A 266 -20.13 -11.21 -14.63
CA LEU A 266 -19.58 -9.87 -14.79
C LEU A 266 -19.48 -9.42 -16.25
N SER A 267 -20.08 -10.14 -17.21
CA SER A 267 -20.09 -9.76 -18.62
C SER A 267 -21.04 -8.60 -18.93
N GLY A 268 -20.86 -7.94 -20.07
CA GLY A 268 -21.81 -6.98 -20.61
C GLY A 268 -21.74 -5.58 -20.02
N TRP A 269 -20.65 -5.18 -19.37
CA TRP A 269 -20.44 -3.81 -18.89
C TRP A 269 -19.55 -3.04 -19.87
N THR A 270 -19.75 -1.73 -20.01
CA THR A 270 -18.86 -0.83 -20.77
C THR A 270 -18.71 0.49 -20.04
N PHE A 271 -17.78 1.32 -20.47
CA PHE A 271 -17.58 2.65 -19.91
C PHE A 271 -18.77 3.57 -20.25
N ALA A 272 -19.05 4.53 -19.37
CA ALA A 272 -19.85 5.69 -19.74
C ALA A 272 -19.19 6.47 -20.89
N ARG A 273 -19.97 7.32 -21.56
CA ARG A 273 -19.52 8.12 -22.72
C ARG A 273 -19.74 9.61 -22.47
N PHE A 274 -18.77 10.42 -22.84
CA PHE A 274 -18.96 11.87 -22.87
C PHE A 274 -20.00 12.29 -23.89
N SER A 275 -20.77 13.32 -23.56
CA SER A 275 -21.63 14.08 -24.48
C SER A 275 -22.60 13.23 -25.32
N GLY A 276 -23.09 12.12 -24.77
CA GLY A 276 -24.01 11.21 -25.48
C GLY A 276 -23.39 10.49 -26.67
N ALA A 277 -22.06 10.42 -26.75
CA ALA A 277 -21.37 9.68 -27.80
C ALA A 277 -21.80 8.21 -27.82
N THR A 278 -21.66 7.58 -28.99
CA THR A 278 -22.08 6.18 -29.17
C THR A 278 -21.27 5.25 -28.27
N ALA A 279 -21.88 4.14 -27.83
CA ALA A 279 -21.21 3.16 -26.96
C ALA A 279 -19.92 2.56 -27.59
N THR A 280 -19.76 2.66 -28.91
CA THR A 280 -18.57 2.19 -29.65
C THR A 280 -17.46 3.22 -29.76
N ASP A 281 -17.68 4.49 -29.37
CA ASP A 281 -16.67 5.53 -29.48
C ASP A 281 -15.59 5.39 -28.38
N SER A 282 -14.46 4.81 -28.75
CA SER A 282 -13.32 4.60 -27.85
C SER A 282 -12.56 5.88 -27.49
N LYS A 283 -12.86 7.01 -28.11
CA LYS A 283 -12.24 8.30 -27.79
C LYS A 283 -12.99 9.05 -26.70
N LYS A 284 -14.27 8.74 -26.50
CA LYS A 284 -15.18 9.44 -25.58
C LYS A 284 -15.48 8.65 -24.31
N LEU A 285 -14.55 7.80 -23.86
CA LEU A 285 -14.66 7.08 -22.58
C LEU A 285 -14.71 8.09 -21.43
N ASP A 286 -15.70 7.96 -20.53
CA ASP A 286 -15.75 8.72 -19.29
C ASP A 286 -15.31 7.84 -18.11
N PHE A 287 -14.17 8.16 -17.52
CA PHE A 287 -13.57 7.44 -16.39
C PHE A 287 -14.01 7.99 -15.01
N SER A 288 -14.83 9.03 -14.97
CA SER A 288 -15.36 9.59 -13.72
C SER A 288 -16.69 8.96 -13.28
N ALA A 289 -17.40 8.30 -14.20
CA ALA A 289 -18.68 7.66 -13.96
C ALA A 289 -18.55 6.12 -13.91
N SER A 290 -19.40 5.46 -13.13
CA SER A 290 -19.48 4.00 -13.10
C SER A 290 -19.71 3.43 -14.50
N MET A 291 -19.19 2.22 -14.73
CA MET A 291 -19.51 1.44 -15.93
C MET A 291 -21.03 1.24 -16.06
N VAL A 292 -21.50 1.19 -17.29
CA VAL A 292 -22.91 1.06 -17.66
C VAL A 292 -23.19 -0.30 -18.30
N ALA A 293 -24.39 -0.82 -18.07
CA ALA A 293 -24.80 -2.12 -18.58
C ALA A 293 -25.11 -2.08 -20.09
N VAL A 294 -24.78 -3.16 -20.79
CA VAL A 294 -25.11 -3.43 -22.19
C VAL A 294 -25.80 -4.80 -22.26
N PRO A 295 -27.13 -4.85 -22.08
CA PRO A 295 -27.87 -6.11 -21.94
C PRO A 295 -27.65 -7.11 -23.09
N ALA A 296 -27.47 -6.60 -24.32
CA ALA A 296 -27.21 -7.45 -25.49
C ALA A 296 -25.92 -8.29 -25.36
N ARG A 297 -24.93 -7.81 -24.59
CA ARG A 297 -23.63 -8.45 -24.36
C ARG A 297 -23.57 -9.27 -23.07
N PHE A 298 -24.60 -9.24 -22.24
CA PHE A 298 -24.64 -9.94 -20.96
C PHE A 298 -25.08 -11.40 -21.12
N ASP A 299 -24.44 -12.30 -20.39
CA ASP A 299 -24.84 -13.71 -20.27
C ASP A 299 -25.98 -13.83 -19.25
N THR A 300 -27.18 -14.17 -19.71
CA THR A 300 -28.38 -14.32 -18.84
C THR A 300 -28.52 -15.70 -18.20
N GLY A 301 -27.66 -16.65 -18.58
CA GLY A 301 -27.72 -18.04 -18.15
C GLY A 301 -27.56 -18.22 -16.65
N ALA A 302 -27.99 -19.36 -16.10
CA ALA A 302 -27.67 -19.72 -14.72
C ALA A 302 -26.15 -19.85 -14.50
N LYS A 303 -25.69 -19.53 -13.29
CA LYS A 303 -24.27 -19.54 -12.88
C LYS A 303 -24.14 -20.07 -11.45
N THR A 304 -23.07 -20.80 -11.17
CA THR A 304 -22.77 -21.31 -9.83
C THR A 304 -21.31 -21.07 -9.47
N PHE A 305 -21.08 -20.42 -8.33
CA PHE A 305 -19.74 -20.13 -7.84
C PHE A 305 -19.76 -19.94 -6.33
N LEU A 306 -18.71 -20.38 -5.63
CA LEU A 306 -18.48 -20.14 -4.20
C LEU A 306 -19.69 -20.50 -3.31
N GLY A 307 -20.38 -21.59 -3.65
CA GLY A 307 -21.59 -22.05 -2.95
C GLY A 307 -22.85 -21.19 -3.21
N LYS A 308 -22.80 -20.24 -4.13
CA LYS A 308 -23.93 -19.40 -4.57
C LYS A 308 -24.39 -19.84 -5.96
N THR A 309 -25.71 -19.90 -6.15
CA THR A 309 -26.34 -20.06 -7.46
C THR A 309 -27.10 -18.79 -7.81
N VAL A 310 -26.86 -18.27 -9.02
CA VAL A 310 -27.64 -17.19 -9.62
C VAL A 310 -28.55 -17.83 -10.68
N PRO A 311 -29.89 -17.67 -10.58
CA PRO A 311 -30.82 -18.29 -11.51
C PRO A 311 -30.73 -17.66 -12.90
N ASP A 312 -31.18 -18.42 -13.90
CA ASP A 312 -31.39 -17.90 -15.26
C ASP A 312 -32.33 -16.68 -15.24
N GLY A 313 -32.02 -15.67 -16.05
CA GLY A 313 -32.81 -14.45 -16.15
C GLY A 313 -32.61 -13.43 -15.03
N ALA A 314 -31.75 -13.69 -14.04
CA ALA A 314 -31.34 -12.67 -13.06
C ALA A 314 -30.71 -11.46 -13.78
N THR A 315 -30.97 -10.26 -13.27
CA THR A 315 -30.47 -9.03 -13.88
C THR A 315 -28.94 -8.95 -13.80
N GLN A 316 -28.34 -8.17 -14.70
CA GLN A 316 -26.90 -7.96 -14.71
C GLN A 316 -26.39 -7.37 -13.38
N GLN A 317 -27.15 -6.46 -12.74
CA GLN A 317 -26.80 -5.94 -11.42
C GLN A 317 -26.92 -7.01 -10.32
N GLN A 318 -27.97 -7.84 -10.34
CA GLN A 318 -28.11 -8.94 -9.38
C GLN A 318 -26.94 -9.93 -9.45
N ASN A 319 -26.36 -10.12 -10.64
CA ASN A 319 -25.17 -10.94 -10.82
C ASN A 319 -23.92 -10.30 -10.19
N VAL A 320 -23.71 -8.99 -10.37
CA VAL A 320 -22.64 -8.24 -9.70
C VAL A 320 -22.77 -8.34 -8.18
N ASP A 321 -23.97 -8.10 -7.66
CA ASP A 321 -24.25 -8.16 -6.22
C ASP A 321 -23.98 -9.57 -5.67
N ALA A 322 -24.44 -10.62 -6.38
CA ALA A 322 -24.21 -12.00 -5.99
C ALA A 322 -22.72 -12.39 -5.99
N VAL A 323 -21.94 -11.92 -6.96
CA VAL A 323 -20.48 -12.13 -7.00
C VAL A 323 -19.81 -11.46 -5.82
N VAL A 324 -20.09 -10.16 -5.59
CA VAL A 324 -19.50 -9.38 -4.50
C VAL A 324 -19.86 -10.00 -3.14
N ASP A 325 -21.12 -10.40 -2.95
CA ASP A 325 -21.59 -11.06 -1.74
C ASP A 325 -20.93 -12.42 -1.52
N ALA A 326 -20.76 -13.21 -2.57
CA ALA A 326 -20.15 -14.52 -2.47
C ALA A 326 -18.69 -14.42 -2.01
N VAL A 327 -17.89 -13.54 -2.64
CA VAL A 327 -16.49 -13.35 -2.23
C VAL A 327 -16.38 -12.67 -0.85
N PHE A 328 -17.23 -11.71 -0.52
CA PHE A 328 -17.19 -11.03 0.78
C PHE A 328 -17.54 -11.97 1.95
N ASN A 329 -18.58 -12.79 1.76
CA ASN A 329 -19.05 -13.72 2.79
C ASN A 329 -18.27 -15.04 2.83
N HIS A 330 -17.41 -15.29 1.84
CA HIS A 330 -16.55 -16.47 1.85
C HIS A 330 -15.71 -16.53 3.15
N PRO A 331 -15.61 -17.68 3.83
CA PRO A 331 -14.89 -17.80 5.09
C PRO A 331 -13.42 -17.38 5.00
N ASN A 332 -12.80 -17.51 3.82
CA ASN A 332 -11.39 -17.19 3.62
C ASN A 332 -11.07 -15.69 3.57
N THR A 333 -12.06 -14.83 3.31
CA THR A 333 -11.84 -13.38 3.14
C THR A 333 -11.32 -12.75 4.41
N ALA A 334 -11.88 -13.14 5.56
CA ALA A 334 -11.46 -12.60 6.86
C ALA A 334 -9.97 -12.86 7.18
N PRO A 335 -9.47 -14.12 7.22
CA PRO A 335 -8.05 -14.38 7.49
C PRO A 335 -7.13 -13.85 6.39
N PHE A 336 -7.53 -13.93 5.12
CA PHE A 336 -6.70 -13.48 4.00
C PHE A 336 -6.46 -11.97 4.02
N ILE A 337 -7.52 -11.16 4.14
CA ILE A 337 -7.41 -9.70 4.19
C ILE A 337 -6.75 -9.23 5.48
N SER A 338 -7.09 -9.84 6.62
CA SER A 338 -6.49 -9.48 7.91
C SER A 338 -4.97 -9.66 7.91
N LYS A 339 -4.47 -10.81 7.42
CA LYS A 339 -3.02 -11.07 7.35
C LYS A 339 -2.31 -10.03 6.49
N ARG A 340 -2.85 -9.70 5.32
CA ARG A 340 -2.23 -8.71 4.42
C ARG A 340 -2.23 -7.30 5.01
N LEU A 341 -3.32 -6.88 5.67
CA LEU A 341 -3.36 -5.58 6.35
C LEU A 341 -2.37 -5.51 7.50
N ILE A 342 -2.21 -6.58 8.29
CA ILE A 342 -1.19 -6.65 9.35
C ILE A 342 0.22 -6.53 8.74
N GLN A 343 0.51 -7.23 7.64
CA GLN A 343 1.79 -7.14 6.94
C GLN A 343 2.07 -5.74 6.41
N GLN A 344 1.05 -5.06 5.91
CA GLN A 344 1.18 -3.71 5.39
C GLN A 344 1.37 -2.68 6.50
N LEU A 345 0.76 -2.84 7.67
CA LEU A 345 0.76 -1.84 8.73
C LEU A 345 1.79 -2.07 9.83
N VAL A 346 2.02 -3.31 10.25
CA VAL A 346 2.71 -3.62 11.51
C VAL A 346 3.94 -4.50 11.32
N ILE A 347 3.76 -5.74 10.84
CA ILE A 347 4.78 -6.79 10.94
C ILE A 347 4.72 -7.76 9.76
N ALA A 348 5.87 -8.13 9.19
CA ALA A 348 5.92 -9.00 8.01
C ALA A 348 5.46 -10.45 8.29
N ASN A 349 5.68 -10.92 9.52
CA ASN A 349 5.41 -12.30 9.94
C ASN A 349 4.55 -12.32 11.22
N PRO A 350 3.24 -11.96 11.12
CA PRO A 350 2.35 -12.04 12.28
C PRO A 350 2.13 -13.49 12.73
N SER A 351 1.96 -13.70 14.03
CA SER A 351 1.60 -15.04 14.51
C SER A 351 0.21 -15.46 14.03
N PRO A 352 -0.08 -16.78 13.96
CA PRO A 352 -1.44 -17.26 13.72
C PRO A 352 -2.45 -16.71 14.74
N ALA A 353 -2.04 -16.50 16.00
CA ALA A 353 -2.92 -15.97 17.02
C ALA A 353 -3.32 -14.50 16.74
N TYR A 354 -2.39 -13.69 16.23
CA TYR A 354 -2.68 -12.32 15.81
C TYR A 354 -3.67 -12.29 14.64
N VAL A 355 -3.40 -13.07 13.58
CA VAL A 355 -4.30 -13.17 12.43
C VAL A 355 -5.69 -13.62 12.87
N ARG A 356 -5.79 -14.59 13.80
CA ARG A 356 -7.07 -15.07 14.35
C ARG A 356 -7.86 -13.96 15.04
N ARG A 357 -7.23 -13.18 15.92
CA ARG A 357 -7.90 -12.11 16.67
C ARG A 357 -8.48 -11.06 15.70
N VAL A 358 -7.69 -10.63 14.72
CA VAL A 358 -8.13 -9.63 13.74
C VAL A 358 -9.19 -10.20 12.79
N SER A 359 -9.01 -11.43 12.30
CA SER A 359 -9.98 -12.04 11.39
C SER A 359 -11.32 -12.33 12.08
N THR A 360 -11.33 -12.63 13.38
CA THR A 360 -12.57 -12.72 14.17
C THR A 360 -13.30 -11.38 14.20
N VAL A 361 -12.59 -10.27 14.40
CA VAL A 361 -13.17 -8.92 14.32
C VAL A 361 -13.68 -8.60 12.92
N PHE A 362 -12.94 -8.99 11.87
CA PHE A 362 -13.43 -8.88 10.50
C PHE A 362 -14.73 -9.66 10.30
N ALA A 363 -14.81 -10.88 10.85
CA ALA A 363 -16.01 -11.71 10.71
C ALA A 363 -17.23 -11.12 11.43
N ASN A 364 -17.01 -10.47 12.58
CA ASN A 364 -18.01 -9.76 13.35
C ASN A 364 -17.32 -8.77 14.31
N ASN A 365 -17.62 -7.47 14.18
CA ASN A 365 -17.06 -6.42 15.02
C ASN A 365 -17.57 -6.38 16.48
N GLY A 366 -18.37 -7.36 16.89
CA GLY A 366 -19.07 -7.41 18.19
C GLY A 366 -20.50 -6.87 18.14
N ALA A 367 -20.90 -6.22 17.04
CA ALA A 367 -22.25 -5.71 16.80
C ALA A 367 -22.96 -6.41 15.62
N GLY A 368 -22.42 -7.54 15.15
CA GLY A 368 -22.96 -8.30 14.02
C GLY A 368 -22.55 -7.76 12.65
N VAL A 369 -21.62 -6.81 12.57
CA VAL A 369 -21.15 -6.23 11.30
C VAL A 369 -19.87 -6.92 10.86
N ARG A 370 -19.94 -7.61 9.71
CA ARG A 370 -18.77 -8.17 9.03
C ARG A 370 -18.06 -7.08 8.22
N GLY A 371 -16.73 -7.13 8.15
CA GLY A 371 -15.93 -6.27 7.27
C GLY A 371 -15.86 -4.81 7.67
N ASP A 372 -16.18 -4.47 8.92
CA ASP A 372 -16.02 -3.12 9.48
C ASP A 372 -14.53 -2.77 9.58
N MET A 373 -14.07 -1.91 8.67
CA MET A 373 -12.66 -1.56 8.58
C MET A 373 -12.19 -0.73 9.78
N LYS A 374 -13.04 0.04 10.46
CA LYS A 374 -12.62 0.73 11.70
C LYS A 374 -12.27 -0.29 12.77
N ALA A 375 -13.15 -1.27 12.99
CA ALA A 375 -12.92 -2.31 13.97
C ALA A 375 -11.68 -3.15 13.64
N VAL A 376 -11.51 -3.54 12.38
CA VAL A 376 -10.35 -4.32 11.90
C VAL A 376 -9.05 -3.54 12.08
N ILE A 377 -8.97 -2.30 11.61
CA ILE A 377 -7.75 -1.48 11.71
C ILE A 377 -7.39 -1.20 13.18
N LYS A 378 -8.39 -0.92 14.02
CA LYS A 378 -8.18 -0.73 15.45
C LYS A 378 -7.62 -2.00 16.09
N ALA A 379 -8.24 -3.16 15.81
CA ALA A 379 -7.78 -4.46 16.31
C ALA A 379 -6.33 -4.77 15.91
N ILE A 380 -5.93 -4.43 14.68
CA ILE A 380 -4.53 -4.54 14.22
C ILE A 380 -3.63 -3.66 15.10
N LEU A 381 -3.89 -2.35 15.15
CA LEU A 381 -2.94 -1.41 15.75
C LEU A 381 -2.87 -1.50 17.28
N THR A 382 -3.90 -2.04 17.94
CA THR A 382 -3.92 -2.25 19.40
C THR A 382 -3.59 -3.67 19.84
N ASP A 383 -3.27 -4.57 18.91
CA ASP A 383 -2.95 -5.96 19.25
C ASP A 383 -1.70 -6.07 20.14
N VAL A 384 -1.64 -7.11 20.96
CA VAL A 384 -0.48 -7.39 21.84
C VAL A 384 0.81 -7.62 21.07
N GLU A 385 0.78 -8.11 19.83
CA GLU A 385 1.99 -8.23 18.99
C GLU A 385 2.40 -6.89 18.38
N ALA A 386 1.44 -5.98 18.15
CA ALA A 386 1.71 -4.63 17.68
C ALA A 386 2.24 -3.74 18.82
N ARG A 387 1.67 -3.87 20.03
CA ARG A 387 1.92 -2.99 21.19
C ARG A 387 2.75 -3.60 22.32
N GLY A 388 3.08 -4.88 22.25
CA GLY A 388 3.93 -5.57 23.23
C GLY A 388 5.38 -5.09 23.23
N SER A 389 6.29 -5.86 23.82
CA SER A 389 7.70 -5.45 23.99
C SER A 389 8.39 -5.05 22.67
N ALA A 390 9.38 -4.17 22.74
CA ALA A 390 10.18 -3.72 21.58
C ALA A 390 11.04 -4.81 20.92
N ALA A 391 11.01 -6.06 21.42
CA ALA A 391 11.72 -7.20 20.86
C ALA A 391 11.00 -7.86 19.66
N THR A 392 9.80 -7.40 19.29
CA THR A 392 9.05 -7.97 18.15
C THR A 392 9.79 -7.69 16.83
N PRO A 393 10.02 -8.70 15.97
CA PRO A 393 10.62 -8.48 14.66
C PRO A 393 9.68 -7.60 13.82
N GLY A 394 10.12 -6.40 13.47
CA GLY A 394 9.35 -5.45 12.64
C GLY A 394 9.21 -5.85 11.17
N LYS A 395 8.95 -4.88 10.30
CA LYS A 395 9.00 -5.06 8.84
C LYS A 395 9.99 -4.12 8.17
N VAL A 396 10.58 -4.55 7.05
CA VAL A 396 11.37 -3.65 6.21
C VAL A 396 10.47 -2.50 5.72
N LYS A 397 10.97 -1.27 5.83
CA LYS A 397 10.28 -0.06 5.44
C LYS A 397 10.26 0.08 3.92
N GLU A 398 9.05 0.29 3.40
CA GLU A 398 8.80 0.57 1.99
C GLU A 398 9.51 1.85 1.55
N PRO A 399 10.03 1.94 0.32
CA PRO A 399 10.64 3.18 -0.18
C PRO A 399 9.78 4.44 0.02
N VAL A 400 8.47 4.35 -0.23
CA VAL A 400 7.52 5.44 0.00
C VAL A 400 7.52 5.87 1.46
N LEU A 401 7.42 4.92 2.39
CA LEU A 401 7.42 5.20 3.83
C LEU A 401 8.78 5.72 4.32
N MET A 402 9.89 5.28 3.70
CA MET A 402 11.23 5.80 4.02
C MET A 402 11.32 7.28 3.66
N LEU A 403 10.94 7.64 2.43
CA LEU A 403 10.90 9.02 1.96
C LEU A 403 10.04 9.90 2.87
N THR A 404 8.78 9.52 3.07
CA THR A 404 7.83 10.32 3.85
C THR A 404 8.22 10.37 5.33
N SER A 405 8.75 9.29 5.90
CA SER A 405 9.21 9.29 7.29
C SER A 405 10.41 10.20 7.51
N LEU A 406 11.33 10.29 6.55
CA LEU A 406 12.44 11.24 6.62
C LEU A 406 11.93 12.67 6.52
N GLY A 407 11.17 12.99 5.46
CA GLY A 407 10.66 14.34 5.23
C GLY A 407 9.76 14.85 6.36
N ARG A 408 8.81 14.02 6.83
CA ARG A 408 7.93 14.36 7.97
C ARG A 408 8.74 14.54 9.25
N GLY A 409 9.63 13.60 9.55
CA GLY A 409 10.47 13.67 10.76
C GLY A 409 11.27 14.96 10.80
N MET A 410 11.83 15.37 9.66
CA MET A 410 12.58 16.62 9.50
C MET A 410 11.70 17.88 9.46
N GLY A 411 10.37 17.76 9.39
CA GLY A 411 9.44 18.89 9.38
C GLY A 411 9.18 19.51 8.01
N PHE A 412 9.33 18.75 6.93
CA PHE A 412 9.11 19.26 5.57
C PHE A 412 7.67 19.75 5.37
N LYS A 413 7.51 20.78 4.54
CA LYS A 413 6.25 21.14 3.89
C LYS A 413 6.42 21.04 2.38
N SER A 414 5.56 20.30 1.68
CA SER A 414 5.82 19.95 0.28
C SER A 414 4.55 19.93 -0.58
N ASP A 415 4.66 20.38 -1.82
CA ASP A 415 3.69 20.11 -2.89
C ASP A 415 3.75 18.66 -3.43
N GLY A 416 4.69 17.85 -2.93
CA GLY A 416 4.88 16.46 -3.31
C GLY A 416 5.82 16.23 -4.49
N PHE A 417 6.27 17.27 -5.20
CA PHE A 417 7.14 17.13 -6.37
C PHE A 417 8.48 16.48 -6.03
N ALA A 418 9.13 16.92 -4.94
CA ALA A 418 10.42 16.39 -4.52
C ALA A 418 10.39 14.86 -4.26
N PHE A 419 9.27 14.38 -3.75
CA PHE A 419 9.05 12.97 -3.43
C PHE A 419 8.76 12.16 -4.71
N TYR A 420 7.86 12.66 -5.56
CA TYR A 420 7.60 12.08 -6.88
C TYR A 420 8.88 12.01 -7.74
N TYR A 421 9.72 13.05 -7.71
CA TYR A 421 10.98 13.05 -8.44
C TYR A 421 11.91 11.90 -7.99
N ARG A 422 11.85 11.51 -6.72
CA ARG A 422 12.75 10.52 -6.11
C ARG A 422 12.22 9.10 -6.09
N ASP A 423 10.93 8.89 -6.22
CA ASP A 423 10.33 7.56 -6.02
C ASP A 423 10.77 6.51 -7.05
N ALA A 424 11.00 6.94 -8.31
CA ALA A 424 11.40 6.09 -9.41
C ALA A 424 12.74 5.39 -9.18
N VAL A 425 13.75 6.13 -8.69
CA VAL A 425 15.09 5.56 -8.43
C VAL A 425 15.08 4.59 -7.23
N LEU A 426 14.08 4.69 -6.36
CA LEU A 426 13.91 3.80 -5.22
C LEU A 426 13.04 2.57 -5.53
N GLY A 427 12.43 2.52 -6.72
CA GLY A 427 11.71 1.35 -7.22
C GLY A 427 10.26 1.21 -6.74
N GLN A 428 9.66 2.26 -6.19
CA GLN A 428 8.24 2.25 -5.79
C GLN A 428 7.60 3.61 -6.09
N MET A 429 7.02 3.75 -7.28
CA MET A 429 6.32 4.95 -7.73
C MET A 429 4.81 4.79 -7.45
N PRO A 430 4.21 5.49 -6.48
CA PRO A 430 2.77 5.37 -6.19
C PRO A 430 1.91 5.41 -7.46
N PHE A 431 0.89 4.55 -7.51
CA PHE A 431 -0.04 4.37 -8.65
C PHE A 431 0.53 3.72 -9.92
N ARG A 432 1.82 3.35 -9.93
CA ARG A 432 2.49 2.74 -11.08
C ARG A 432 2.97 1.32 -10.76
N ALA A 433 2.08 0.51 -10.20
CA ALA A 433 2.33 -0.89 -9.90
C ALA A 433 2.74 -1.64 -11.20
N PRO A 434 3.86 -2.38 -11.21
CA PRO A 434 4.35 -3.07 -12.41
C PRO A 434 3.53 -4.31 -12.79
N SER A 435 2.70 -4.82 -11.87
CA SER A 435 1.83 -5.98 -12.10
C SER A 435 0.65 -5.97 -11.14
N VAL A 436 -0.30 -6.89 -11.34
CA VAL A 436 -1.41 -7.16 -10.40
C VAL A 436 -0.92 -7.54 -8.99
N PHE A 437 0.30 -8.07 -8.85
CA PHE A 437 0.94 -8.35 -7.56
C PHE A 437 1.59 -7.13 -6.91
N ASN A 438 1.29 -5.92 -7.40
CA ASN A 438 1.93 -4.68 -6.99
C ASN A 438 3.45 -4.69 -7.23
N PHE A 439 4.22 -3.90 -6.46
CA PHE A 439 5.69 -3.82 -6.55
C PHE A 439 6.41 -5.08 -6.05
N TYR A 440 5.76 -5.86 -5.18
CA TYR A 440 6.32 -7.05 -4.58
C TYR A 440 5.20 -7.98 -4.10
N PRO A 441 5.39 -9.31 -4.16
CA PRO A 441 4.40 -10.25 -3.67
C PRO A 441 4.42 -10.29 -2.13
N TYR A 442 3.25 -10.50 -1.52
CA TYR A 442 3.05 -10.48 -0.06
C TYR A 442 3.72 -11.67 0.68
N ASP A 443 4.16 -12.67 -0.07
CA ASP A 443 4.82 -13.88 0.37
C ASP A 443 6.30 -13.96 -0.07
N PHE A 444 6.90 -12.84 -0.51
CA PHE A 444 8.30 -12.83 -0.89
C PHE A 444 9.18 -13.33 0.27
N PRO A 445 10.00 -14.38 0.06
CA PRO A 445 10.71 -15.04 1.15
C PRO A 445 11.81 -14.15 1.73
N LEU A 446 12.02 -14.23 3.04
CA LEU A 446 13.20 -13.71 3.69
C LEU A 446 14.35 -14.71 3.49
N PRO A 447 15.43 -14.36 2.76
CA PRO A 447 16.57 -15.25 2.62
C PRO A 447 17.14 -15.63 3.99
N LEU A 448 17.40 -16.93 4.19
CA LEU A 448 17.90 -17.49 5.46
C LEU A 448 16.92 -17.33 6.66
N GLY A 449 15.65 -16.99 6.40
CA GLY A 449 14.64 -16.70 7.42
C GLY A 449 13.78 -17.88 7.86
N ASP A 450 14.16 -19.13 7.60
CA ASP A 450 13.42 -20.33 8.02
C ASP A 450 11.91 -20.30 7.67
N GLY A 451 11.60 -20.01 6.40
CA GLY A 451 10.21 -19.92 5.91
C GLY A 451 9.50 -18.59 6.22
N GLN A 452 10.16 -17.65 6.90
CA GLN A 452 9.64 -16.28 7.06
C GLN A 452 9.64 -15.53 5.72
N VAL A 453 8.78 -14.51 5.67
CA VAL A 453 8.65 -13.60 4.53
C VAL A 453 9.19 -12.21 4.85
N SER A 454 9.65 -11.50 3.83
CA SER A 454 10.00 -10.09 3.89
C SER A 454 9.60 -9.40 2.59
N PRO A 455 8.29 -9.14 2.38
CA PRO A 455 7.73 -8.66 1.11
C PRO A 455 8.53 -7.52 0.47
N VAL A 456 8.76 -6.47 1.25
CA VAL A 456 9.43 -5.24 0.81
C VAL A 456 10.90 -5.46 0.43
N SER A 457 11.56 -6.49 0.96
CA SER A 457 12.96 -6.79 0.61
C SER A 457 13.14 -7.14 -0.87
N LYS A 458 12.07 -7.50 -1.59
CA LYS A 458 12.08 -7.62 -3.05
C LYS A 458 12.60 -6.36 -3.76
N LEU A 459 12.38 -5.18 -3.16
CA LEU A 459 12.83 -3.89 -3.69
C LEU A 459 14.22 -3.49 -3.19
N MET A 460 14.89 -4.32 -2.40
CA MET A 460 16.22 -4.06 -1.86
C MET A 460 17.28 -4.82 -2.67
N ALA A 461 17.76 -4.18 -3.74
CA ALA A 461 18.97 -4.58 -4.46
C ALA A 461 20.14 -3.68 -4.06
N THR A 462 21.36 -4.01 -4.49
CA THR A 462 22.54 -3.17 -4.26
C THR A 462 22.31 -1.74 -4.76
N SER A 463 21.76 -1.58 -5.97
CA SER A 463 21.49 -0.27 -6.58
C SER A 463 20.46 0.55 -5.80
N THR A 464 19.34 -0.05 -5.39
CA THR A 464 18.30 0.67 -4.63
C THR A 464 18.74 0.97 -3.20
N THR A 465 19.58 0.12 -2.60
CA THR A 465 20.18 0.39 -1.28
C THR A 465 21.12 1.58 -1.34
N MET A 466 21.97 1.66 -2.37
CA MET A 466 22.79 2.85 -2.62
C MET A 466 21.93 4.09 -2.90
N ALA A 467 20.86 3.97 -3.69
CA ALA A 467 19.94 5.07 -3.98
C ALA A 467 19.27 5.61 -2.70
N ARG A 468 18.91 4.73 -1.76
CA ARG A 468 18.40 5.12 -0.42
C ARG A 468 19.44 5.93 0.37
N HIS A 469 20.71 5.52 0.38
CA HIS A 469 21.77 6.30 1.03
C HIS A 469 22.01 7.64 0.35
N ASN A 470 22.07 7.67 -0.98
CA ASN A 470 22.22 8.91 -1.75
C ASN A 470 21.06 9.88 -1.50
N LEU A 471 19.84 9.39 -1.40
CA LEU A 471 18.67 10.19 -1.02
C LEU A 471 18.84 10.82 0.37
N VAL A 472 19.23 10.02 1.38
CA VAL A 472 19.42 10.53 2.73
C VAL A 472 20.51 11.59 2.74
N TRP A 473 21.64 11.32 2.07
CA TRP A 473 22.71 12.31 1.88
C TRP A 473 22.20 13.58 1.19
N ASP A 474 21.43 13.44 0.12
CA ASP A 474 20.87 14.53 -0.66
C ASP A 474 19.97 15.45 0.15
N TRP A 475 19.12 14.89 1.03
CA TRP A 475 18.14 15.64 1.80
C TRP A 475 18.67 16.14 3.15
N THR A 476 19.76 15.57 3.66
CA THR A 476 20.33 15.95 4.96
C THR A 476 21.63 16.73 4.85
N MET A 477 22.57 16.31 3.99
CA MET A 477 23.94 16.84 3.93
C MET A 477 24.18 17.73 2.72
N TYR A 478 23.71 17.34 1.54
CA TYR A 478 24.05 17.98 0.26
C TYR A 478 23.02 19.01 -0.23
N GLY A 479 21.87 19.14 0.44
CA GLY A 479 20.71 19.83 -0.12
C GLY A 479 20.06 20.88 0.78
N GLU A 480 20.43 22.14 0.60
CA GLU A 480 19.69 23.30 1.11
C GLU A 480 18.51 23.65 0.17
N GLN A 481 17.89 24.82 0.36
CA GLN A 481 16.78 25.34 -0.44
C GLN A 481 17.08 25.53 -1.93
N THR A 482 18.30 25.27 -2.40
CA THR A 482 18.73 25.49 -3.81
C THR A 482 18.56 24.26 -4.70
N ARG A 483 18.11 23.13 -4.15
CA ARG A 483 17.83 21.93 -4.94
C ARG A 483 16.72 22.20 -5.95
N SER A 484 16.89 21.72 -7.17
CA SER A 484 15.91 21.92 -8.25
C SER A 484 14.57 21.28 -7.91
N GLU A 485 14.58 20.09 -7.28
CA GLU A 485 13.34 19.42 -6.87
C GLU A 485 12.62 20.05 -5.67
N PHE A 486 13.26 21.01 -4.99
CA PHE A 486 12.63 21.78 -3.92
C PHE A 486 12.02 23.09 -4.43
N GLN A 487 12.36 23.52 -5.66
CA GLN A 487 11.77 24.72 -6.25
C GLN A 487 10.31 24.50 -6.62
N SER A 488 9.54 25.59 -6.61
CA SER A 488 8.21 25.61 -7.24
C SER A 488 8.36 25.53 -8.76
N HIS A 489 7.43 24.81 -9.41
CA HIS A 489 7.37 24.63 -10.85
C HIS A 489 6.14 25.36 -11.42
N ALA A 490 6.35 26.52 -12.03
CA ALA A 490 5.26 27.39 -12.50
C ALA A 490 4.37 26.76 -13.58
N ASP A 491 4.82 25.69 -14.23
CA ASP A 491 4.08 24.95 -15.23
C ASP A 491 3.20 23.84 -14.65
N MET A 492 3.17 23.65 -13.33
CA MET A 492 2.40 22.63 -12.63
C MET A 492 1.34 23.27 -11.71
N GLU A 493 0.12 22.74 -11.73
CA GLU A 493 -0.97 23.22 -10.88
C GLU A 493 -0.63 23.06 -9.39
N ASN A 494 -0.78 24.12 -8.59
CA ASN A 494 -0.55 24.13 -7.14
C ASN A 494 0.89 23.82 -6.68
N ALA A 495 1.90 23.91 -7.54
CA ALA A 495 3.28 23.67 -7.15
C ALA A 495 3.84 24.83 -6.30
N THR A 496 4.08 24.57 -5.01
CA THR A 496 4.63 25.54 -4.05
C THR A 496 6.09 25.24 -3.66
N GLY A 497 6.65 24.14 -4.17
CA GLY A 497 7.98 23.65 -3.81
C GLY A 497 7.98 22.89 -2.48
N THR A 498 9.19 22.59 -2.00
CA THR A 498 9.43 21.91 -0.72
C THR A 498 10.24 22.80 0.22
N GLN A 499 9.71 23.03 1.42
CA GLN A 499 10.32 23.84 2.47
C GLN A 499 10.87 22.94 3.59
N LEU A 500 12.07 23.29 4.07
CA LEU A 500 12.81 22.56 5.10
C LEU A 500 12.72 23.32 6.44
N ALA A 501 12.54 22.60 7.55
CA ALA A 501 12.42 23.19 8.89
C ALA A 501 13.71 23.02 9.73
N TRP A 502 14.82 23.62 9.31
CA TRP A 502 16.12 23.46 9.97
C TRP A 502 16.24 24.14 11.34
N ALA A 503 15.52 25.24 11.57
CA ALA A 503 15.66 26.05 12.78
C ALA A 503 15.46 25.24 14.09
N ASP A 504 14.49 24.32 14.10
CA ASP A 504 14.22 23.46 15.26
C ASP A 504 15.39 22.49 15.53
N TRP A 505 15.97 21.94 14.46
CA TRP A 505 17.11 21.02 14.55
C TRP A 505 18.40 21.73 14.96
N GLU A 506 18.62 22.95 14.47
CA GLU A 506 19.76 23.79 14.86
C GLU A 506 19.67 24.17 16.33
N THR A 507 18.47 24.53 16.80
CA THR A 507 18.23 24.82 18.22
C THR A 507 18.53 23.62 19.11
N LEU A 508 18.11 22.42 18.69
CA LEU A 508 18.45 21.18 19.39
C LEU A 508 19.96 20.88 19.34
N ALA A 509 20.63 21.14 18.22
CA ALA A 509 22.05 20.84 18.04
C ALA A 509 23.01 21.67 18.91
N ALA A 510 22.53 22.74 19.53
CA ALA A 510 23.24 23.45 20.60
C ALA A 510 23.47 22.55 21.84
N ASP A 511 22.62 21.54 22.03
CA ASP A 511 22.67 20.54 23.10
C ASP A 511 22.70 19.13 22.48
N THR A 512 23.89 18.53 22.42
CA THR A 512 24.09 17.27 21.69
C THR A 512 23.23 16.13 22.23
N ASP A 513 22.97 16.09 23.54
CA ASP A 513 22.16 15.03 24.13
C ASP A 513 20.69 15.18 23.72
N LYS A 514 20.15 16.42 23.74
CA LYS A 514 18.78 16.68 23.26
C LYS A 514 18.60 16.38 21.77
N LEU A 515 19.60 16.69 20.95
CA LEU A 515 19.58 16.33 19.53
C LEU A 515 19.50 14.81 19.36
N ILE A 516 20.34 14.06 20.07
CA ILE A 516 20.36 12.59 19.99
C ILE A 516 19.05 12.01 20.50
N ASP A 517 18.52 12.48 21.63
CA ASP A 517 17.23 12.06 22.17
C ASP A 517 16.10 12.28 21.17
N ARG A 518 16.09 13.43 20.50
CA ARG A 518 15.07 13.75 19.49
C ARG A 518 15.17 12.83 18.28
N VAL A 519 16.39 12.61 17.76
CA VAL A 519 16.59 11.77 16.58
C VAL A 519 16.27 10.30 16.90
N ASP A 520 16.68 9.81 18.07
CA ASP A 520 16.35 8.47 18.56
C ASP A 520 14.83 8.28 18.68
N LEU A 521 14.14 9.22 19.33
CA LEU A 521 12.69 9.13 19.51
C LEU A 521 11.94 9.16 18.16
N VAL A 522 12.24 10.13 17.29
CA VAL A 522 11.49 10.32 16.03
C VAL A 522 11.79 9.24 15.00
N PHE A 523 13.06 8.88 14.83
CA PHE A 523 13.48 7.99 13.74
C PHE A 523 13.68 6.54 14.18
N LEU A 524 14.00 6.30 15.45
CA LEU A 524 14.34 4.98 16.00
C LEU A 524 13.46 4.56 17.19
N ASN A 525 12.36 5.29 17.47
CA ASN A 525 11.41 5.00 18.54
C ASN A 525 12.05 4.68 19.91
N GLY A 526 13.17 5.34 20.23
CA GLY A 526 13.88 5.17 21.50
C GLY A 526 14.62 3.84 21.64
N THR A 527 14.92 3.18 20.52
CA THR A 527 15.59 1.86 20.52
C THR A 527 17.11 1.95 20.36
N MET A 528 17.68 3.16 20.33
CA MET A 528 19.13 3.32 20.25
C MET A 528 19.84 2.74 21.48
N THR A 529 20.75 1.81 21.25
CA THR A 529 21.58 1.23 22.31
C THR A 529 22.60 2.24 22.83
N SER A 530 23.10 2.03 24.06
CA SER A 530 24.15 2.89 24.63
C SER A 530 25.42 2.97 23.77
N ALA A 531 25.79 1.86 23.10
CA ALA A 531 26.93 1.83 22.19
C ALA A 531 26.67 2.69 20.93
N GLN A 532 25.47 2.61 20.35
CA GLN A 532 25.10 3.45 19.20
C GLN A 532 25.04 4.93 19.58
N ARG A 533 24.48 5.26 20.74
CA ARG A 533 24.47 6.61 21.29
C ARG A 533 25.89 7.15 21.43
N GLY A 534 26.80 6.38 22.04
CA GLY A 534 28.21 6.77 22.17
C GLY A 534 28.87 7.08 20.81
N SER A 535 28.68 6.21 19.82
CA SER A 535 29.20 6.42 18.46
C SER A 535 28.63 7.69 17.81
N LEU A 536 27.33 7.94 17.98
CA LEU A 536 26.67 9.13 17.44
C LEU A 536 27.16 10.41 18.13
N THR A 537 27.31 10.39 19.46
CA THR A 537 27.92 11.49 20.23
C THR A 537 29.33 11.80 19.73
N SER A 538 30.18 10.79 19.52
CA SER A 538 31.52 10.99 18.97
C SER A 538 31.50 11.63 17.58
N ALA A 539 30.62 11.17 16.69
CA ALA A 539 30.50 11.73 15.33
C ALA A 539 30.03 13.20 15.35
N ILE A 540 29.00 13.52 16.13
CA ILE A 540 28.44 14.89 16.22
C ILE A 540 29.47 15.85 16.86
N THR A 541 30.12 15.43 17.95
CA THR A 541 31.06 16.30 18.67
C THR A 541 32.36 16.57 17.91
N ALA A 542 32.74 15.68 16.98
CA ALA A 542 33.84 15.87 16.04
C ALA A 542 33.59 17.01 15.03
N VAL A 543 32.32 17.36 14.77
CA VAL A 543 31.97 18.51 13.93
C VAL A 543 32.27 19.82 14.67
N LYS A 544 33.27 20.55 14.18
CA LYS A 544 33.69 21.87 14.68
C LYS A 544 33.55 22.92 13.58
N SER A 545 33.06 24.10 13.95
CA SER A 545 33.16 25.32 13.14
C SER A 545 33.46 26.49 14.07
N ALA A 546 34.13 27.53 13.55
CA ALA A 546 34.32 28.78 14.27
C ALA A 546 33.01 29.58 14.39
N ASP A 547 32.05 29.32 13.50
CA ASP A 547 30.70 29.87 13.54
C ASP A 547 29.77 28.90 14.31
N PRO A 548 29.22 29.30 15.48
CA PRO A 548 28.32 28.47 16.27
C PRO A 548 27.03 28.05 15.54
N VAL A 549 26.49 28.92 14.67
CA VAL A 549 25.26 28.62 13.90
C VAL A 549 25.57 27.55 12.86
N GLN A 550 26.65 27.74 12.09
CA GLN A 550 27.09 26.75 11.12
C GLN A 550 27.48 25.42 11.80
N GLN A 551 28.06 25.48 12.99
CA GLN A 551 28.38 24.28 13.76
C GLN A 551 27.11 23.52 14.15
N ALA A 552 26.10 24.20 14.70
CA ALA A 552 24.83 23.61 15.07
C ALA A 552 24.14 22.97 13.85
N HIS A 553 24.11 23.68 12.72
CA HIS A 553 23.56 23.17 11.46
C HIS A 553 24.26 21.87 11.03
N LYS A 554 25.59 21.88 10.89
CA LYS A 554 26.36 20.69 10.46
C LYS A 554 26.22 19.51 11.43
N ARG A 555 26.06 19.77 12.73
CA ARG A 555 25.79 18.75 13.74
C ARG A 555 24.42 18.10 13.55
N ALA A 556 23.38 18.90 13.32
CA ALA A 556 22.05 18.41 12.98
C ALA A 556 22.07 17.56 11.70
N GLN A 557 22.71 18.04 10.63
CA GLN A 557 22.88 17.30 9.38
C GLN A 557 23.55 15.94 9.62
N THR A 558 24.65 15.92 10.37
CA THR A 558 25.41 14.71 10.70
C THR A 558 24.55 13.70 11.47
N ALA A 559 23.80 14.17 12.47
CA ALA A 559 22.94 13.31 13.27
C ALA A 559 21.83 12.65 12.43
N LEU A 560 21.13 13.46 11.62
CA LEU A 560 20.07 13.00 10.74
C LEU A 560 20.59 12.04 9.66
N TYR A 561 21.73 12.36 9.03
CA TYR A 561 22.36 11.51 8.02
C TYR A 561 22.70 10.13 8.58
N ILE A 562 23.43 10.06 9.71
CA ILE A 562 23.86 8.80 10.31
C ILE A 562 22.65 7.95 10.70
N VAL A 563 21.64 8.55 11.34
CA VAL A 563 20.49 7.78 11.80
C VAL A 563 19.58 7.35 10.64
N ALA A 564 19.27 8.24 9.69
CA ALA A 564 18.40 7.90 8.57
C ALA A 564 19.07 6.97 7.53
N SER A 565 20.40 6.88 7.50
CA SER A 565 21.12 5.87 6.71
C SER A 565 21.28 4.53 7.44
N SER A 566 21.00 4.47 8.76
CA SER A 566 21.19 3.26 9.55
C SER A 566 20.20 2.14 9.18
N PRO A 567 20.60 0.86 9.32
CA PRO A 567 19.68 -0.28 9.18
C PRO A 567 18.47 -0.19 10.11
N GLN A 568 18.61 0.41 11.30
CA GLN A 568 17.52 0.57 12.27
C GLN A 568 16.41 1.47 11.73
N PHE A 569 16.74 2.54 11.00
CA PHE A 569 15.73 3.39 10.36
C PHE A 569 15.02 2.68 9.20
N GLN A 570 15.66 1.68 8.57
CA GLN A 570 15.08 0.93 7.46
C GLN A 570 14.04 -0.12 7.90
N VAL A 571 13.79 -0.26 9.20
CA VAL A 571 12.83 -1.23 9.75
C VAL A 571 11.77 -0.50 10.57
N ASP A 572 10.50 -0.77 10.29
CA ASP A 572 9.36 -0.37 11.13
C ASP A 572 9.25 -1.39 12.28
N ARG A 573 9.72 -1.02 13.48
CA ARG A 573 9.66 -1.83 14.70
C ARG A 573 8.77 -1.19 15.72
#